data_AF-A0A3N7CEN8-F1
#
_entry.id   AF-A0A3N7CEN8-F1
#
_cell.length_a   1.000
_cell.length_b   1.000
_cell.length_c   1.000
_cell.angle_alpha   90.00
_cell.angle_beta   90.00
_cell.angle_gamma   90.00
#
_symmetry.space_group_name_H-M   'P 1'
#
loop_
_entity.id
_entity.type
_entity.pdbx_description
1 polymer ?
#
loop_
_entity_poly.entity_id
_entity_poly.type
_entity_poly.pdbx_seq_one_letter_code
_entity_poly.pdbx_strand_id
1 'polypeptide(L)' 'MATKRKEGAASTEPRKTYDVVAQLRFDGEDYADGETVDLTESEAKPLLGHTVKPLKPDQSSEG' A
#
# COMPACT_ATOMS: atom_id res chain seq x y z
N MET A 1 26.52 20.66 -16.48
CA MET A 1 25.22 21.25 -16.08
C MET A 1 24.49 20.22 -15.23
N ALA A 2 24.26 20.51 -13.95
CA ALA A 2 23.69 19.56 -13.00
C ALA A 2 22.15 19.73 -12.96
N THR A 3 21.42 18.96 -13.76
CA THR A 3 19.97 18.81 -13.56
C THR A 3 19.73 17.62 -12.65
N LYS A 4 19.60 17.96 -11.36
CA LYS A 4 19.13 17.11 -10.26
C LYS A 4 17.74 16.58 -10.63
N ARG A 5 17.65 15.36 -11.16
CA ARG A 5 16.36 14.67 -11.22
C ARG A 5 15.99 14.37 -9.77
N LYS A 6 14.88 14.95 -9.31
CA LYS A 6 14.12 14.43 -8.18
C LYS A 6 13.70 13.02 -8.58
N GLU A 7 14.60 12.07 -8.41
CA GLU A 7 14.22 10.67 -8.30
C GLU A 7 13.27 10.66 -7.10
N GLY A 8 12.04 10.26 -7.39
CA GLY A 8 10.92 10.34 -6.47
C GLY A 8 11.32 9.77 -5.12
N ALA A 9 10.67 10.26 -4.07
CA ALA A 9 10.66 9.58 -2.80
C ALA A 9 10.13 8.15 -3.04
N ALA A 10 11.02 7.23 -3.42
CA ALA A 10 10.91 5.84 -3.09
C ALA A 10 10.99 5.86 -1.58
N SER A 11 9.84 6.09 -0.93
CA SER A 11 9.71 6.06 0.51
C SER A 11 10.43 4.82 0.95
N THR A 12 11.56 5.02 1.62
CA THR A 12 12.39 3.94 2.20
C THR A 12 11.65 3.28 3.38
N GLU A 13 10.37 3.58 3.52
CA GLU A 13 9.45 2.98 4.47
C GLU A 13 9.08 1.58 3.97
N PRO A 14 9.01 0.60 4.87
CA PRO A 14 8.57 -0.74 4.53
C PRO A 14 7.14 -0.67 4.01
N ARG A 15 6.96 -1.01 2.73
CA ARG A 15 5.64 -1.26 2.16
C ARG A 15 5.10 -2.58 2.71
N LYS A 16 3.81 -2.59 3.01
CA LYS A 16 3.07 -3.78 3.45
C LYS A 16 1.90 -3.97 2.50
N THR A 17 1.54 -5.23 2.28
CA THR A 17 0.36 -5.56 1.50
C THR A 17 -0.88 -5.37 2.36
N TYR A 18 -1.84 -4.62 1.84
CA TYR A 18 -3.14 -4.39 2.45
C TYR A 18 -4.24 -4.94 1.55
N ASP A 19 -5.30 -5.45 2.18
CA ASP A 19 -6.52 -5.89 1.51
C ASP A 19 -7.42 -4.67 1.29
N VAL A 20 -7.82 -4.44 0.04
CA VAL A 20 -8.71 -3.35 -0.35
C VAL A 20 -10.13 -3.80 -0.07
N VAL A 21 -10.79 -3.18 0.91
CA VAL A 21 -12.16 -3.51 1.30
C VAL A 21 -13.21 -2.55 0.72
N ALA A 22 -12.75 -1.49 0.07
CA ALA A 22 -13.56 -0.54 -0.68
C ALA A 22 -12.73 0.08 -1.79
N GLN A 23 -13.37 0.54 -2.88
CA GLN A 23 -12.71 1.13 -4.04
C GLN A 23 -11.62 2.13 -3.64
N LEU A 24 -10.37 1.84 -4.03
CA LEU A 24 -9.20 2.66 -3.72
C LEU A 24 -8.56 3.13 -5.02
N ARG A 25 -8.21 4.42 -5.09
CA ARG A 25 -7.37 4.94 -6.17
C ARG A 25 -6.01 5.32 -5.63
N PHE A 26 -4.96 4.63 -6.06
CA PHE A 26 -3.60 4.82 -5.56
C PHE A 26 -2.58 4.71 -6.71
N ASP A 27 -1.57 5.59 -6.71
CA ASP A 27 -0.56 5.72 -7.78
C ASP A 27 -1.11 5.88 -9.21
N GLY A 28 -2.37 6.33 -9.34
CA GLY A 28 -3.06 6.45 -10.63
C GLY A 28 -3.76 5.17 -11.11
N GLU A 29 -3.70 4.10 -10.32
CA GLU A 29 -4.41 2.84 -10.52
C GLU A 29 -5.64 2.76 -9.61
N ASP A 30 -6.69 2.06 -10.07
CA ASP A 30 -7.95 1.88 -9.35
C ASP A 30 -8.06 0.42 -8.91
N TYR A 31 -8.11 0.18 -7.61
CA TYR A 31 -8.25 -1.12 -6.96
C TYR A 31 -9.70 -1.33 -6.53
N ALA A 32 -10.26 -2.50 -6.86
CA ALA A 32 -11.60 -2.90 -6.44
C ALA A 32 -11.60 -3.50 -5.03
N ASP A 33 -12.79 -3.67 -4.43
CA ASP A 33 -12.90 -4.44 -3.20
C ASP A 33 -12.53 -5.92 -3.42
N GLY A 34 -11.76 -6.48 -2.50
CA GLY A 34 -11.17 -7.82 -2.57
C GLY A 34 -9.81 -7.89 -3.27
N GLU A 35 -9.31 -6.79 -3.85
CA GLU A 35 -7.95 -6.71 -4.38
C GLU A 35 -6.94 -6.44 -3.26
N THR A 36 -5.64 -6.59 -3.56
CA THR A 36 -4.56 -6.22 -2.64
C THR A 36 -3.73 -5.08 -3.19
N VAL A 37 -3.20 -4.24 -2.30
CA VAL A 37 -2.39 -3.07 -2.64
C VAL A 37 -1.19 -2.96 -1.70
N ASP A 38 -0.02 -2.64 -2.23
CA ASP A 38 1.18 -2.41 -1.43
C ASP A 38 1.31 -0.93 -1.06
N LEU A 39 1.05 -0.63 0.21
CA LEU A 39 1.11 0.73 0.75
C LEU A 39 2.16 0.82 1.86
N THR A 40 2.71 2.00 2.06
CA THR A 40 3.46 2.27 3.30
C THR A 40 2.50 2.43 4.49
N GLU A 41 2.99 2.30 5.72
CA GLU A 41 2.16 2.59 6.90
C GLU A 41 1.61 4.02 6.86
N SER A 42 2.39 4.99 6.39
CA SER A 42 1.97 6.39 6.28
C SER A 42 0.83 6.59 5.28
N GLU A 43 0.83 5.88 4.16
CA GLU A 43 -0.23 5.91 3.14
C GLU A 43 -1.46 5.11 3.55
N ALA A 44 -1.26 3.97 4.20
CA ALA A 44 -2.34 3.13 4.70
C ALA A 44 -3.03 3.73 5.92
N LYS A 45 -2.34 4.49 6.78
CA LYS A 45 -2.89 5.09 8.01
C LYS A 45 -4.21 5.85 7.82
N PRO A 46 -4.36 6.73 6.81
CA PRO A 46 -5.63 7.40 6.53
C PRO A 46 -6.66 6.53 5.82
N LEU A 47 -6.33 5.31 5.39
CA LEU A 47 -7.21 4.36 4.67
C LEU A 47 -7.58 3.15 5.55
N LEU A 48 -6.79 2.91 6.59
CA LEU A 48 -6.84 1.75 7.48
C LEU A 48 -8.17 1.73 8.23
N GLY A 49 -8.89 0.63 8.10
CA GLY A 49 -10.14 0.37 8.81
C GLY A 49 -11.41 0.74 8.05
N HIS A 50 -11.31 1.37 6.87
CA HIS A 50 -12.47 1.66 6.01
C HIS A 50 -12.24 1.37 4.53
N THR A 51 -11.08 1.72 3.97
CA THR A 51 -10.76 1.47 2.55
C THR A 51 -9.79 0.32 2.39
N VAL A 52 -8.81 0.21 3.28
CA VAL A 52 -7.87 -0.91 3.31
C VAL A 52 -7.81 -1.54 4.70
N LYS A 53 -7.48 -2.81 4.77
CA LYS A 53 -7.20 -3.54 6.00
C LYS A 53 -5.82 -4.19 5.90
N PRO A 54 -5.09 -4.37 7.00
CA PRO A 54 -3.87 -5.15 6.97
C PRO A 54 -4.26 -6.53 6.44
N LEU A 55 -3.69 -6.93 5.30
CA LEU A 55 -3.71 -8.33 4.94
C LEU A 55 -2.89 -8.96 6.05
N LYS A 56 -3.55 -9.56 7.05
CA LYS A 56 -2.82 -10.27 8.10
C LYS A 56 -1.83 -11.14 7.34
N PRO A 57 -0.53 -11.16 7.70
CA PRO A 57 0.27 -12.28 7.30
C PRO A 57 -0.46 -13.46 7.93
N ASP A 58 -1.26 -14.13 7.12
CA ASP A 58 -1.70 -15.45 7.46
C ASP A 58 -0.38 -16.14 7.80
N GLN A 59 -0.28 -16.63 9.02
CA GLN A 59 0.76 -17.57 9.39
C GLN A 59 0.52 -18.87 8.61
N SER A 60 0.52 -18.79 7.28
CA SER A 60 0.70 -19.86 6.32
C SER A 60 2.20 -20.15 6.23
N SER A 61 2.76 -20.52 7.37
CA SER A 61 4.03 -21.23 7.53
C SER A 61 3.92 -21.79 8.95
N GLU A 62 3.12 -22.85 9.12
CA GLU A 62 3.62 -24.23 9.11
C GLU A 62 4.08 -24.63 10.53
N GLY A 63 3.38 -25.60 11.15
CA GLY A 63 3.79 -26.26 12.40
C GLY A 63 2.64 -26.65 13.32
#